data_AF-A0A318PF27-F1
#
_entry.id   AF-A0A318PF27-F1
#
_cell.length_a   1.000
_cell.length_b   1.000
_cell.length_c   1.000
_cell.angle_alpha   90.00
_cell.angle_beta   90.00
_cell.angle_gamma   90.00
#
_symmetry.space_group_name_H-M   'P 1'
#
loop_
_entity.id
_entity.type
_entity.pdbx_description
1 polymer ?
#
loop_
_entity_poly.entity_id
_entity_poly.type
_entity_poly.pdbx_seq_one_letter_code
_entity_poly.pdbx_strand_id
1 'polypeptide(L)'
;MKAKHRRTIELIFKRPVSGNVPWSDIEALFVSLGAEVSEREGSRIGVVLFGEIRVFHRPHPKPDTDKGAVAAVRKWLEQNGVTP
;
A
#
# COMPACT_ATOMS: atom_id res chain seq x y z
N MET A 1 10.21 0.91 12.91
CA MET A 1 9.46 0.11 11.92
C MET A 1 9.61 -1.38 12.24
N LYS A 2 8.52 -2.16 12.26
CA LYS A 2 8.56 -3.63 12.54
C LYS A 2 9.07 -4.42 11.33
N ALA A 3 9.63 -5.61 11.56
CA ALA A 3 10.16 -6.50 10.50
C ALA A 3 9.12 -6.82 9.40
N LYS A 4 7.85 -6.98 9.78
CA LYS A 4 6.75 -7.23 8.82
C LYS A 4 6.61 -6.09 7.79
N HIS A 5 6.69 -4.83 8.23
CA HIS A 5 6.56 -3.68 7.33
C HIS A 5 7.75 -3.54 6.38
N ARG A 6 8.96 -3.83 6.86
CA ARG A 6 10.15 -3.89 5.98
C ARG A 6 9.98 -4.93 4.88
N ARG A 7 9.50 -6.14 5.23
CA ARG A 7 9.19 -7.19 4.24
C ARG A 7 8.12 -6.74 3.24
N THR A 8 7.09 -6.01 3.69
CA THR A 8 6.09 -5.44 2.79
C THR A 8 6.71 -4.45 1.81
N ILE A 9 7.59 -3.54 2.28
CA ILE A 9 8.32 -2.61 1.41
C ILE A 9 9.17 -3.39 0.39
N GLU A 10 9.96 -4.36 0.83
CA GLU A 10 10.76 -5.21 -0.08
C GLU A 10 9.90 -5.88 -1.16
N LEU A 11 8.72 -6.40 -0.80
CA LEU A 11 7.78 -7.00 -1.75
C LEU A 11 7.19 -6.00 -2.74
N ILE A 12 6.85 -4.78 -2.28
CA ILE A 12 6.35 -3.69 -3.12
C ILE A 12 7.42 -3.24 -4.13
N PHE A 13 8.69 -3.22 -3.73
CA PHE A 13 9.82 -2.79 -4.56
C PHE A 13 10.42 -3.89 -5.45
N LYS A 14 10.00 -5.15 -5.26
CA LYS A 14 10.47 -6.30 -6.05
C LYS A 14 10.19 -6.13 -7.55
N ARG A 15 11.13 -6.59 -8.38
CA ARG A 15 10.98 -6.70 -9.85
C ARG A 15 11.09 -8.17 -10.29
N PRO A 16 10.12 -8.73 -11.05
CA PRO A 16 8.85 -8.10 -11.45
C PRO A 16 7.93 -7.84 -10.25
N VAL A 17 6.97 -6.91 -10.42
CA VAL A 17 5.99 -6.56 -9.36
C VAL A 17 5.31 -7.82 -8.85
N SER A 18 5.37 -8.03 -7.52
CA SER A 18 4.69 -9.15 -6.88
C SER A 18 3.17 -8.97 -7.01
N GLY A 19 2.49 -9.99 -7.55
CA GLY A 19 1.01 -10.03 -7.55
C GLY A 19 0.40 -10.57 -6.25
N ASN A 20 1.24 -10.88 -5.25
CA ASN A 20 0.84 -11.55 -4.01
C ASN A 20 1.13 -10.67 -2.79
N VAL A 21 0.86 -9.36 -2.89
CA VAL A 21 0.98 -8.46 -1.73
C VAL A 21 -0.40 -8.31 -1.09
N PRO A 22 -0.64 -8.84 0.11
CA PRO A 22 -1.92 -8.72 0.78
C PRO A 22 -2.25 -7.24 1.02
N TRP A 23 -3.48 -6.82 0.69
CA TRP A 23 -3.89 -5.43 0.92
C TRP A 23 -3.74 -5.01 2.38
N SER A 24 -4.08 -5.91 3.32
CA SER A 24 -3.94 -5.66 4.76
C SER A 24 -2.51 -5.37 5.19
N ASP A 25 -1.51 -5.93 4.51
CA ASP A 25 -0.10 -5.65 4.79
C ASP A 25 0.31 -4.27 4.28
N ILE A 26 -0.25 -3.82 3.14
CA ILE A 26 -0.08 -2.46 2.61
C ILE A 26 -0.75 -1.43 3.52
N GLU A 27 -1.99 -1.68 3.94
CA GLU A 27 -2.75 -0.82 4.85
C GLU A 27 -2.02 -0.66 6.19
N ALA A 28 -1.55 -1.78 6.77
CA ALA A 28 -0.74 -1.74 7.99
C ALA A 28 0.60 -1.02 7.81
N LEU A 29 1.23 -1.12 6.63
CA LEU A 29 2.42 -0.34 6.30
C LEU A 29 2.09 1.16 6.28
N PHE A 30 1.01 1.59 5.63
CA PHE A 30 0.59 2.99 5.61
C PHE A 30 0.38 3.54 7.03
N VAL A 31 -0.37 2.82 7.87
CA VAL A 31 -0.57 3.22 9.28
C VAL A 31 0.77 3.32 10.01
N SER A 32 1.71 2.39 9.77
CA SER A 32 3.05 2.45 10.38
C SER A 32 3.91 3.64 9.93
N LEU A 33 3.57 4.23 8.78
CA LEU A 33 4.19 5.44 8.23
C LEU A 33 3.45 6.72 8.68
N GLY A 34 2.41 6.59 9.51
CA GLY A 34 1.62 7.72 10.02
C GLY A 34 0.40 8.07 9.15
N ALA A 35 -0.08 7.15 8.32
CA ALA A 35 -1.25 7.41 7.51
C ALA A 35 -2.55 7.40 8.32
N GLU A 36 -3.48 8.28 7.95
CA GLU A 36 -4.88 8.18 8.35
C GLU A 36 -5.66 7.40 7.28
N VAL A 37 -6.38 6.37 7.70
CA VAL A 37 -7.13 5.48 6.78
C VAL A 37 -8.62 5.59 7.08
N SER A 38 -9.43 5.76 6.03
CA SER A 38 -10.89 5.88 6.12
C SER A 38 -11.59 5.04 5.06
N GLU A 39 -12.70 4.41 5.43
CA GLU A 39 -13.57 3.73 4.48
C GLU A 39 -14.40 4.76 3.69
N ARG A 40 -14.64 4.46 2.41
CA ARG A 40 -15.44 5.28 1.49
C ARG A 40 -16.47 4.42 0.77
N GLU A 41 -17.34 5.03 -0.03
CA GLU A 41 -18.38 4.32 -0.76
C GLU A 41 -17.84 3.16 -1.63
N GLY A 42 -18.45 1.99 -1.46
CA GLY A 42 -18.00 0.72 -2.04
C GLY A 42 -16.82 0.11 -1.29
N SER A 43 -15.93 -0.59 -1.99
CA SER A 43 -14.70 -1.15 -1.41
C SER A 43 -13.52 -0.16 -1.41
N ARG A 44 -13.80 1.15 -1.39
CA ARG A 44 -12.76 2.18 -1.50
C ARG A 44 -12.18 2.55 -0.15
N ILE A 45 -10.87 2.76 -0.12
CA ILE A 45 -10.11 3.15 1.06
C ILE A 45 -9.41 4.47 0.76
N GLY A 46 -9.73 5.50 1.52
CA GLY A 46 -9.01 6.77 1.53
C GLY A 46 -7.81 6.69 2.46
N VAL A 47 -6.64 7.09 1.98
CA VAL A 47 -5.38 7.13 2.72
C VAL A 47 -4.82 8.55 2.66
N VAL A 48 -4.65 9.18 3.81
CA VAL A 48 -3.96 10.46 3.94
C VAL A 48 -2.56 10.18 4.46
N LEU A 49 -1.54 10.46 3.66
CA LEU A 49 -0.13 10.24 4.01
C LEU A 49 0.75 11.22 3.23
N PHE A 50 1.85 11.67 3.83
CA PHE A 50 2.75 12.66 3.22
C PHE A 50 2.07 14.00 2.84
N GLY A 51 0.96 14.35 3.50
CA GLY A 51 0.14 15.51 3.13
C GLY A 51 -0.68 15.33 1.85
N GLU A 52 -0.66 14.15 1.23
CA GLU A 52 -1.47 13.78 0.06
C GLU A 52 -2.65 12.90 0.47
N ILE A 53 -3.74 12.99 -0.27
CA ILE A 53 -4.87 12.05 -0.17
C ILE A 53 -4.85 11.14 -1.40
N ARG A 54 -4.83 9.83 -1.17
CA ARG A 54 -5.01 8.81 -2.22
C ARG A 54 -6.19 7.91 -1.92
N VAL A 55 -6.85 7.46 -2.96
CA VAL A 55 -7.96 6.51 -2.87
C VAL A 55 -7.57 5.24 -3.59
N PHE A 56 -7.69 4.12 -2.90
CA PHE A 56 -7.42 2.79 -3.42
C PHE A 56 -8.69 1.94 -3.37
N HIS A 57 -8.76 0.94 -4.22
CA HIS A 57 -9.78 -0.10 -4.13
C HIS A 57 -9.22 -1.27 -3.33
N ARG A 58 -9.91 -1.64 -2.24
CA ARG A 58 -9.65 -2.91 -1.55
C ARG A 58 -10.00 -4.05 -2.52
N PRO A 59 -9.07 -4.99 -2.76
CA PRO A 59 -9.30 -6.07 -3.72
C PRO A 59 -10.40 -7.01 -3.24
N HIS A 60 -11.23 -7.46 -4.18
CA HIS A 60 -12.34 -8.40 -3.96
C HIS A 60 -12.60 -9.20 -5.26
N PRO A 61 -12.84 -10.53 -5.22
CA PRO A 61 -12.99 -11.38 -4.04
C PRO A 61 -11.68 -11.84 -3.39
N LYS A 62 -10.55 -11.74 -4.09
CA LYS A 62 -9.24 -12.15 -3.56
C LYS A 62 -8.62 -11.04 -2.70
N PRO A 63 -7.87 -11.38 -1.65
CA PRO A 63 -7.25 -10.39 -0.75
C PRO A 63 -5.97 -9.75 -1.33
N ASP A 64 -5.45 -10.31 -2.42
CA ASP A 64 -4.21 -9.86 -3.05
C ASP A 64 -4.44 -8.58 -3.85
N THR A 65 -3.53 -7.63 -3.66
CA THR A 65 -3.53 -6.36 -4.38
C THR A 65 -3.06 -6.58 -5.81
N ASP A 66 -3.79 -6.05 -6.79
CA ASP A 66 -3.41 -6.19 -8.19
C ASP A 66 -2.08 -5.47 -8.48
N LYS A 67 -1.37 -5.91 -9.52
CA LYS A 67 -0.05 -5.38 -9.87
C LYS A 67 -0.07 -3.88 -10.17
N GLY A 68 -1.18 -3.35 -10.69
CA GLY A 68 -1.34 -1.92 -10.97
C GLY A 68 -1.38 -1.10 -9.68
N ALA A 69 -2.19 -1.53 -8.71
CA ALA A 69 -2.23 -0.92 -7.39
C ALA A 69 -0.88 -1.04 -6.66
N VAL A 70 -0.20 -2.20 -6.69
CA VAL A 70 1.15 -2.33 -6.09
C VAL A 70 2.15 -1.38 -6.76
N ALA A 71 2.12 -1.24 -8.08
CA ALA A 71 2.98 -0.30 -8.79
C ALA A 71 2.69 1.17 -8.43
N ALA A 72 1.42 1.53 -8.23
CA ALA A 72 1.01 2.86 -7.79
C ALA A 72 1.49 3.15 -6.37
N VAL A 73 1.35 2.18 -5.44
CA VAL A 73 1.88 2.28 -4.07
C VAL A 73 3.39 2.44 -4.08
N ARG A 74 4.12 1.62 -4.86
CA ARG A 74 5.58 1.72 -5.00
C ARG A 74 6.01 3.12 -5.41
N LYS A 75 5.41 3.66 -6.48
CA LYS A 75 5.75 5.00 -6.98
C LYS A 75 5.49 6.08 -5.93
N TRP A 76 4.39 5.97 -5.20
CA TRP A 76 4.03 6.95 -4.17
C TRP A 76 5.00 6.93 -2.97
N LEU A 77 5.39 5.73 -2.52
CA LEU A 77 6.40 5.56 -1.47
C LEU A 77 7.77 6.09 -1.91
N GLU A 78 8.21 5.74 -3.12
CA GLU A 78 9.48 6.18 -3.71
C GLU A 78 9.55 7.72 -3.83
N GLN A 79 8.47 8.35 -4.30
CA GLN A 79 8.35 9.82 -4.41
C GLN A 79 8.47 10.53 -3.07
N ASN A 80 8.12 9.87 -1.97
CA ASN A 80 8.13 10.41 -0.61
C ASN A 80 9.31 9.87 0.23
N GLY A 81 10.35 9.34 -0.43
CA GLY A 81 11.60 8.92 0.22
C GLY A 81 11.52 7.62 1.00
N VAL A 82 10.44 6.84 0.85
CA VAL A 82 10.33 5.49 1.43
C VAL A 82 10.89 4.47 0.45
N THR A 83 12.04 3.91 0.78
CA THR A 83 12.71 2.83 0.04
C THR A 83 12.99 1.65 0.98
N PRO A 84 13.31 0.44 0.46
CA PRO A 84 13.71 -0.70 1.28
C PRO A 84 14.85 -0.43 2.27
#